data_AF-B5VTN7-F1
#
_entry.id   AF-B5VTN7-F1
#
_cell.length_a   1.000
_cell.length_b   1.000
_cell.length_c   1.000
_cell.angle_alpha   90.00
_cell.angle_beta   90.00
_cell.angle_gamma   90.00
#
_symmetry.space_group_name_H-M   'P 1'
#
loop_
_entity.id
_entity.type
_entity.pdbx_description
1 polymer ?
#
loop_
_entity_poly.entity_id
_entity_poly.type
_entity_poly.pdbx_seq_one_letter_code
_entity_poly.pdbx_strand_id
1 'polypeptide(L)'
;MQGVEPRERPYPQPNIQISYKKMEDCPICLADDQEGEQFGCLNVCGHKFHLNCIREWHKYSINLKCPICRVESTHLEVGEGQHALSINLKMGFMIKNAIDYVGAETTNERNEDDTGEQDQEIEFLSERLRGTLVMDTIKIIQCSICGDTDVSRLSLYCQDCEAIYHETCLRGLACEVGDRNTWQE
;
A
#
# COMPACT_ATOMS: atom_id res chain seq x y z
N MET A 1 -27.65 -55.07 45.94
CA MET A 1 -27.57 -54.25 44.72
C MET A 1 -26.71 -53.04 45.05
N GLN A 2 -25.40 -53.12 44.86
CA GLN A 2 -24.49 -51.99 45.08
C GLN A 2 -24.28 -51.29 43.74
N GLY A 3 -24.55 -49.99 43.69
CA GLY A 3 -24.40 -49.16 42.50
C GLY A 3 -22.93 -49.09 42.10
N VAL A 4 -22.66 -49.31 40.81
CA VAL A 4 -21.34 -49.13 40.21
C VAL A 4 -21.17 -47.67 39.81
N GLU A 5 -20.25 -46.95 40.47
CA GLU A 5 -19.89 -45.59 40.07
C GLU A 5 -19.13 -45.61 38.73
N PRO A 6 -19.31 -44.61 37.84
CA PRO A 6 -18.60 -44.53 36.58
C PRO A 6 -17.11 -44.28 36.85
N ARG A 7 -16.24 -45.16 36.34
CA ARG A 7 -14.79 -44.93 36.35
C ARG A 7 -14.45 -43.85 35.33
N GLU A 8 -14.26 -42.62 35.77
CA GLU A 8 -13.65 -41.57 34.97
C GLU A 8 -12.21 -41.98 34.64
N ARG A 9 -11.92 -42.24 33.36
CA ARG A 9 -10.55 -42.37 32.89
C ARG A 9 -10.01 -40.96 32.67
N PRO A 10 -8.95 -40.52 33.39
CA PRO A 10 -8.37 -39.21 33.15
C PRO A 10 -7.87 -39.14 31.70
N TYR A 11 -8.38 -38.16 30.95
CA TYR A 11 -7.83 -37.87 29.62
C TYR A 11 -6.35 -37.51 29.79
N PRO A 12 -5.43 -38.20 29.09
CA PRO A 12 -4.02 -37.85 29.14
C PRO A 12 -3.87 -36.43 28.59
N GLN A 13 -3.45 -35.50 29.45
CA GLN A 13 -3.14 -34.14 29.02
C GLN A 13 -1.90 -34.23 28.12
N PRO A 14 -2.00 -33.85 26.83
CA PRO A 14 -0.83 -33.84 25.98
C PRO A 14 0.14 -32.81 26.57
N ASN A 15 1.34 -33.27 26.90
CA ASN A 15 2.40 -32.42 27.44
C ASN A 15 3.00 -31.62 26.26
N ILE A 16 2.22 -30.66 25.75
CA ILE A 16 2.61 -29.79 24.67
C ILE A 16 3.48 -28.70 25.31
N GLN A 17 4.79 -28.89 25.25
CA GLN A 17 5.73 -27.79 25.46
C GLN A 17 5.60 -26.82 24.27
N ILE A 18 4.64 -25.90 24.35
CA ILE A 18 4.57 -24.76 23.45
C ILE A 18 5.72 -23.85 23.84
N SER A 19 6.86 -23.98 23.15
CA SER A 19 7.86 -22.93 23.17
C SER A 19 7.22 -21.72 22.50
N TYR A 20 6.83 -20.72 23.31
CA TYR A 20 6.35 -19.44 22.82
C TYR A 20 7.50 -18.76 22.09
N LYS A 21 7.65 -19.06 20.80
CA LYS A 21 8.55 -18.33 19.91
C LYS A 21 7.98 -16.91 19.87
N LYS A 22 8.74 -15.98 20.43
CA LYS A 22 8.56 -14.55 20.20
C LYS A 22 8.35 -14.37 18.70
N MET A 23 7.30 -13.68 18.28
CA MET A 23 7.01 -13.43 16.86
C MET A 23 8.00 -12.38 16.32
N GLU A 24 9.30 -12.71 16.36
CA GLU A 24 10.38 -11.93 15.75
C GLU A 24 10.58 -12.31 14.27
N ASP A 25 9.94 -13.39 13.81
CA ASP A 25 9.99 -13.82 12.42
C ASP A 25 8.72 -13.39 11.68
N CYS A 26 8.86 -13.00 10.43
CA CYS A 26 7.72 -12.72 9.58
C CYS A 26 6.91 -14.01 9.34
N PRO A 27 5.62 -14.08 9.72
CA PRO A 27 4.82 -15.31 9.67
C PRO A 27 4.48 -15.77 8.24
N ILE A 28 4.80 -14.95 7.22
CA ILE A 28 4.57 -15.27 5.81
C ILE A 28 5.79 -16.00 5.22
N CYS A 29 7.01 -15.46 5.40
CA CYS A 29 8.23 -16.04 4.84
C CYS A 29 9.04 -16.87 5.84
N LEU A 30 8.67 -16.82 7.12
CA LEU A 30 9.35 -17.50 8.23
C LEU A 30 10.83 -17.11 8.38
N ALA A 31 11.21 -15.93 7.88
CA ALA A 31 12.55 -15.37 7.99
C ALA A 31 12.61 -14.35 9.12
N ASP A 32 13.77 -14.28 9.77
CA ASP A 32 14.09 -13.32 10.82
C ASP A 32 14.25 -11.92 10.24
N ASP A 33 14.00 -10.90 11.06
CA ASP A 33 14.19 -9.49 10.71
C ASP A 33 15.66 -9.22 10.32
N GLN A 34 15.91 -8.77 9.07
CA GLN A 34 17.22 -8.35 8.60
C GLN A 34 17.39 -6.82 8.61
N GLU A 35 18.64 -6.37 8.70
CA GLU A 35 18.99 -4.95 8.72
C GLU A 35 18.59 -4.29 7.37
N GLY A 36 17.74 -3.27 7.44
CA GLY A 36 17.22 -2.56 6.27
C GLY A 36 15.86 -3.05 5.74
N GLU A 37 15.27 -4.09 6.33
CA GLU A 37 13.93 -4.54 5.95
C GLU A 37 12.84 -3.60 6.46
N GLN A 38 11.87 -3.31 5.60
CA GLN A 38 10.70 -2.50 5.96
C GLN A 38 9.57 -3.40 6.44
N PHE A 39 8.91 -2.96 7.50
CA PHE A 39 7.80 -3.68 8.11
C PHE A 39 6.51 -2.88 8.04
N GLY A 40 5.41 -3.62 7.94
CA GLY A 40 4.07 -3.08 8.03
C GLY A 40 3.25 -3.77 9.12
N CYS A 41 2.44 -2.98 9.83
CA CYS A 41 1.52 -3.44 10.87
C CYS A 41 0.07 -3.20 10.43
N LEU A 42 -0.78 -4.19 10.59
CA LEU A 42 -2.21 -4.03 10.30
C LEU A 42 -2.91 -3.32 11.44
N ASN A 43 -3.59 -2.21 11.15
CA ASN A 43 -4.15 -1.30 12.16
C ASN A 43 -5.17 -1.94 13.12
N VAL A 44 -5.94 -2.95 12.68
CA VAL A 44 -6.99 -3.55 13.51
C VAL A 44 -6.43 -4.62 14.46
N CYS A 45 -5.52 -5.47 13.97
CA CYS A 45 -5.03 -6.62 14.75
C CYS A 45 -3.59 -6.48 15.26
N GLY A 46 -2.85 -5.45 14.82
CA GLY A 46 -1.48 -5.17 15.25
C GLY A 46 -0.42 -6.15 14.76
N HIS A 47 -0.78 -7.16 13.95
CA HIS A 47 0.20 -8.12 13.45
C HIS A 47 1.18 -7.46 12.46
N LYS A 48 2.47 -7.75 12.67
CA LYS A 48 3.62 -7.23 11.92
C LYS A 48 4.06 -8.23 10.84
N PHE A 49 4.46 -7.71 9.69
CA PHE A 49 4.97 -8.49 8.56
C PHE A 49 6.04 -7.69 7.81
N HIS A 50 6.92 -8.36 7.07
CA HIS A 50 7.69 -7.67 6.02
C HIS A 50 6.73 -6.99 5.05
N LEU A 51 7.04 -5.74 4.69
CA LEU A 51 6.20 -4.92 3.84
C LEU A 51 5.94 -5.60 2.48
N ASN A 52 6.97 -6.24 1.90
CA ASN A 52 6.82 -6.97 0.66
C ASN A 52 5.93 -8.23 0.82
N CYS A 53 6.09 -8.97 1.92
CA CYS A 53 5.31 -10.17 2.17
C CYS A 53 3.82 -9.87 2.31
N ILE A 54 3.45 -8.85 3.08
CA ILE A 54 2.03 -8.50 3.26
C ILE A 54 1.41 -7.91 1.99
N ARG A 55 2.19 -7.16 1.19
CA ARG A 55 1.75 -6.67 -0.12
C ARG A 55 1.44 -7.81 -1.08
N GLU A 56 2.35 -8.77 -1.22
CA GLU A 56 2.13 -9.92 -2.11
C GLU A 56 0.96 -10.79 -1.63
N TRP A 57 0.80 -10.94 -0.30
CA TRP A 57 -0.36 -11.62 0.26
C TRP A 57 -1.68 -10.94 -0.12
N HIS A 58 -1.78 -9.61 0.05
CA HIS A 58 -2.98 -8.85 -0.27
C HIS A 58 -3.32 -8.81 -1.76
N LYS A 59 -2.35 -9.02 -2.65
CA LYS A 59 -2.56 -9.10 -4.11
C LYS A 59 -3.50 -10.24 -4.51
N TYR A 60 -3.48 -11.34 -3.75
CA TYR A 60 -4.26 -12.55 -4.04
C TYR A 60 -5.32 -12.86 -2.98
N SER A 61 -5.28 -12.19 -1.82
CA SER A 61 -6.21 -12.42 -0.71
C SER A 61 -7.56 -11.74 -0.94
N ILE A 62 -8.64 -12.46 -0.64
CA ILE A 62 -10.00 -11.92 -0.66
C ILE A 62 -10.21 -11.07 0.61
N ASN A 63 -10.62 -9.81 0.41
CA ASN A 63 -10.98 -8.84 1.47
C ASN A 63 -9.85 -8.41 2.40
N LEU A 64 -8.59 -8.36 1.93
CA LEU A 64 -7.47 -7.72 2.68
C LEU A 64 -7.34 -8.26 4.12
N LYS A 65 -7.54 -9.58 4.27
CA LYS A 65 -7.56 -10.24 5.57
C LYS A 65 -6.17 -10.55 6.07
N CYS A 66 -5.97 -10.34 7.38
CA CYS A 66 -4.75 -10.71 8.07
C CYS A 66 -4.40 -12.20 7.88
N PRO A 67 -3.17 -12.57 7.48
CA PRO A 67 -2.72 -13.96 7.37
C PRO A 67 -2.85 -14.77 8.67
N ILE A 68 -2.73 -14.10 9.83
CA ILE A 68 -2.70 -14.75 11.14
C ILE A 68 -4.11 -14.94 11.70
N CYS A 69 -4.87 -13.85 11.82
CA CYS A 69 -6.15 -13.85 12.52
C CYS A 69 -7.37 -13.70 11.61
N ARG A 70 -7.16 -13.48 10.31
CA ARG A 70 -8.20 -13.29 9.28
C ARG A 70 -9.14 -12.09 9.50
N VAL A 71 -8.81 -11.22 10.46
CA VAL A 71 -9.48 -9.93 10.64
C VAL A 71 -9.22 -9.05 9.42
N GLU A 72 -10.27 -8.46 8.87
CA GLU A 72 -10.16 -7.48 7.78
C GLU A 72 -9.50 -6.21 8.31
N SER A 73 -8.54 -5.68 7.56
CA SER A 73 -7.85 -4.44 7.90
C SER A 73 -8.11 -3.39 6.83
N THR A 74 -8.25 -2.14 7.25
CA THR A 74 -8.45 -1.01 6.33
C THR A 74 -7.15 -0.29 6.04
N HIS A 75 -6.20 -0.32 6.97
CA HIS A 75 -4.94 0.38 6.85
C HIS A 75 -3.74 -0.51 7.18
N LEU A 76 -2.63 -0.23 6.51
CA LEU A 76 -1.31 -0.78 6.82
C LEU A 76 -0.41 0.36 7.27
N GLU A 77 0.08 0.29 8.50
CA GLU A 77 0.98 1.25 9.10
C GLU A 77 2.43 0.84 8.79
N VAL A 78 3.23 1.75 8.23
CA VAL A 78 4.61 1.48 7.79
C VAL A 78 5.55 2.52 8.38
N GLY A 79 6.68 2.07 8.93
CA GLY A 79 7.69 2.94 9.56
C GLY A 79 7.44 3.21 11.04
N GLU A 80 8.41 3.87 11.69
CA GLU A 80 8.37 4.22 13.12
C GLU A 80 8.58 5.73 13.34
N GLY A 81 7.97 6.29 14.38
CA GLY A 81 8.15 7.68 14.78
C GLY A 81 7.56 8.70 13.80
N GLN A 82 8.33 9.74 13.47
CA GLN A 82 7.88 10.86 12.63
C GLN A 82 7.69 10.49 11.14
N HIS A 83 8.14 9.31 10.72
CA HIS A 83 8.04 8.83 9.34
C HIS A 83 7.00 7.72 9.17
N ALA A 84 6.09 7.55 10.13
CA ALA A 84 5.01 6.57 10.03
C ALA A 84 3.99 6.97 8.95
N LEU A 85 3.70 6.05 8.04
CA LEU A 85 2.73 6.20 6.96
C LEU A 85 1.55 5.25 7.20
N SER A 86 0.33 5.75 7.03
CA SER A 86 -0.89 4.93 7.06
C SER A 86 -1.42 4.73 5.64
N ILE A 87 -1.29 3.51 5.12
CA ILE A 87 -1.69 3.16 3.75
C ILE A 87 -3.12 2.65 3.76
N ASN A 88 -4.03 3.33 3.06
CA ASN A 88 -5.41 2.86 2.89
C ASN A 88 -5.47 1.67 1.90
N LEU A 89 -5.70 0.48 2.44
CA LEU A 89 -5.70 -0.77 1.67
C LEU A 89 -6.90 -0.86 0.71
N LYS A 90 -8.05 -0.28 1.08
CA LYS A 90 -9.25 -0.27 0.23
C LYS A 90 -9.05 0.64 -0.98
N MET A 91 -8.46 1.81 -0.78
CA MET A 91 -8.08 2.71 -1.86
C MET A 91 -7.12 2.02 -2.83
N GLY A 92 -6.08 1.35 -2.32
CA GLY A 92 -5.14 0.59 -3.15
C GLY A 92 -5.82 -0.49 -4.00
N PHE A 93 -6.80 -1.21 -3.44
CA PHE A 93 -7.57 -2.21 -4.19
C PHE A 93 -8.41 -1.59 -5.31
N MET A 94 -9.07 -0.46 -5.04
CA MET A 94 -9.86 0.25 -6.06
C MET A 94 -9.00 0.77 -7.21
N ILE A 95 -7.82 1.34 -6.89
CA ILE A 95 -6.85 1.79 -7.90
C ILE A 95 -6.40 0.61 -8.78
N LYS A 96 -6.05 -0.52 -8.16
CA LYS A 96 -5.66 -1.73 -8.91
C LYS A 96 -6.75 -2.16 -9.89
N ASN A 97 -8.00 -2.20 -9.45
CA ASN A 97 -9.12 -2.59 -10.32
C ASN A 97 -9.33 -1.59 -11.48
N ALA A 98 -9.15 -0.29 -11.23
CA ALA A 98 -9.23 0.72 -12.29
C ALA A 98 -8.09 0.56 -13.32
N ILE A 99 -6.86 0.31 -12.86
CA ILE A 99 -5.71 0.04 -13.74
C ILE A 99 -5.95 -1.24 -14.56
N ASP A 100 -6.40 -2.32 -13.92
CA ASP A 100 -6.67 -3.59 -14.59
C ASP A 100 -7.79 -3.44 -15.65
N TYR A 101 -8.81 -2.60 -15.38
CA TYR A 101 -9.88 -2.28 -16.34
C TYR A 101 -9.32 -1.57 -17.59
N VAL A 102 -8.55 -0.49 -17.40
CA VAL A 102 -7.92 0.25 -18.51
C VAL A 102 -6.93 -0.63 -19.28
N GLY A 103 -6.12 -1.42 -18.58
CA GLY A 103 -5.14 -2.33 -19.19
C GLY A 103 -5.76 -3.48 -19.99
N ALA A 104 -6.99 -3.89 -19.65
CA ALA A 104 -7.75 -4.88 -20.41
C ALA A 104 -8.19 -4.34 -21.79
N GLU A 105 -8.38 -3.03 -21.92
CA GLU A 105 -8.77 -2.39 -23.20
C GLU A 105 -7.56 -2.20 -24.12
N THR A 106 -6.36 -1.92 -23.57
CA THR A 106 -5.14 -1.66 -24.38
C THR A 106 -4.48 -2.90 -24.98
N THR A 107 -4.84 -4.11 -24.54
CA THR A 107 -4.27 -5.36 -25.06
C THR A 107 -5.11 -6.00 -26.18
N ASN A 108 -6.25 -5.39 -26.53
CA ASN A 108 -7.05 -5.82 -27.66
C ASN A 108 -6.57 -5.11 -28.94
N GLU A 109 -5.44 -5.57 -29.51
CA GLU A 109 -5.02 -5.13 -30.83
C GLU A 109 -6.13 -5.41 -31.86
N ARG A 110 -6.79 -4.36 -32.34
CA ARG A 110 -7.00 -4.07 -33.78
C ARG A 110 -7.99 -2.92 -34.02
N ASN A 111 -7.46 -1.77 -34.44
CA ASN A 111 -7.53 -1.25 -35.82
C ASN A 111 -7.36 0.27 -35.82
N GLU A 112 -6.61 0.74 -36.81
CA GLU A 112 -6.40 2.14 -37.14
C GLU A 112 -7.74 2.85 -37.40
N ASP A 113 -7.80 4.13 -37.03
CA ASP A 113 -8.83 5.12 -37.38
C ASP A 113 -10.06 5.21 -36.46
N ASP A 114 -9.94 5.93 -35.34
CA ASP A 114 -10.98 6.90 -34.94
C ASP A 114 -10.42 7.93 -33.95
N THR A 115 -10.27 9.17 -34.41
CA THR A 115 -9.86 10.31 -33.60
C THR A 115 -11.11 11.10 -33.24
N GLY A 116 -11.78 10.75 -32.13
CA GLY A 116 -12.94 11.53 -31.68
C GLY A 116 -13.70 11.02 -30.45
N GLU A 117 -13.68 9.72 -30.14
CA GLU A 117 -14.60 9.16 -29.12
C GLU A 117 -13.95 8.90 -27.74
N GLN A 118 -12.61 8.90 -27.64
CA GLN A 118 -11.90 8.57 -26.39
C GLN A 118 -12.08 9.61 -25.26
N ASP A 119 -12.35 10.88 -25.60
CA ASP A 119 -12.49 11.95 -24.60
C ASP A 119 -13.84 11.90 -23.84
N GLN A 120 -14.89 11.33 -24.45
CA GLN A 120 -16.24 11.28 -23.85
C GLN A 120 -16.37 10.17 -22.81
N GLU A 121 -15.62 9.08 -22.96
CA GLU A 121 -15.70 7.91 -22.07
C GLU A 121 -14.93 8.14 -20.75
N ILE A 122 -13.85 8.93 -20.77
CA ILE A 122 -13.14 9.38 -19.57
C ILE A 122 -14.05 10.22 -18.68
N GLU A 123 -14.89 11.09 -19.26
CA GLU A 123 -15.82 11.93 -18.51
C GLU A 123 -16.88 11.07 -17.79
N PHE A 124 -17.43 10.06 -18.47
CA PHE A 124 -18.41 9.13 -17.91
C PHE A 124 -17.87 8.26 -16.77
N LEU A 125 -16.63 7.76 -16.90
CA LEU A 125 -15.95 7.01 -15.84
C LEU A 125 -15.62 7.89 -14.64
N SER A 126 -15.22 9.15 -14.89
CA SER A 126 -14.97 10.14 -13.84
C SER A 126 -16.24 10.37 -13.00
N GLU A 127 -17.42 10.41 -13.61
CA GLU A 127 -18.69 10.69 -12.96
C GLU A 127 -19.21 9.49 -12.14
N ARG A 128 -19.01 8.27 -12.62
CA ARG A 128 -19.31 7.04 -11.85
C ARG A 128 -18.40 6.86 -10.64
N LEU A 129 -17.13 7.23 -10.74
CA LEU A 129 -16.16 7.13 -9.65
C LEU A 129 -16.33 8.25 -8.62
N ARG A 130 -16.83 9.42 -9.03
CA ARG A 130 -17.08 10.62 -8.18
C ARG A 130 -17.98 10.34 -6.97
N GLY A 131 -18.86 9.35 -7.04
CA GLY A 131 -19.78 8.99 -5.95
C GLY A 131 -19.31 7.88 -5.02
N THR A 132 -18.28 7.11 -5.41
CA THR A 132 -17.80 5.93 -4.63
C THR A 132 -16.51 6.23 -3.90
N LEU A 133 -15.67 7.05 -4.50
CA LEU A 133 -14.46 7.56 -3.92
C LEU A 133 -14.80 8.95 -3.38
N VAL A 134 -14.78 9.15 -2.06
CA VAL A 134 -14.50 10.50 -1.54
C VAL A 134 -13.05 10.76 -1.94
N MET A 135 -12.82 11.17 -3.19
CA MET A 135 -11.50 11.44 -3.73
C MET A 135 -11.04 12.74 -3.09
N ASP A 136 -10.41 12.63 -1.93
CA ASP A 136 -9.26 13.50 -1.70
C ASP A 136 -8.30 13.15 -2.84
N THR A 137 -8.26 14.03 -3.84
CA THR A 137 -7.65 13.84 -5.16
C THR A 137 -6.38 12.99 -5.10
N ILE A 138 -6.32 11.88 -5.84
CA ILE A 138 -5.10 11.08 -5.99
C ILE A 138 -4.01 12.03 -6.52
N LYS A 139 -3.05 12.39 -5.66
CA LYS A 139 -1.93 13.26 -6.05
C LYS A 139 -0.86 12.39 -6.69
N ILE A 140 -0.62 12.64 -7.99
CA ILE A 140 0.51 12.04 -8.69
C ILE A 140 1.77 12.71 -8.17
N ILE A 141 2.67 11.92 -7.61
CA ILE A 141 3.99 12.39 -7.18
C ILE A 141 4.87 12.47 -8.44
N GLN A 142 5.06 13.68 -8.94
CA GLN A 142 5.89 13.95 -10.12
C GLN A 142 6.63 15.27 -9.96
N CYS A 143 7.72 15.43 -10.70
CA CYS A 143 8.43 16.69 -10.78
C CYS A 143 7.52 17.74 -11.43
N SER A 144 7.23 18.84 -10.73
CA SER A 144 6.32 19.87 -11.22
C SER A 144 6.90 20.73 -12.36
N ILE A 145 8.17 20.54 -12.71
CA ILE A 145 8.83 21.23 -13.83
C ILE A 145 8.86 20.34 -15.07
N CYS A 146 9.28 19.07 -14.94
CA CYS A 146 9.46 18.18 -16.10
C CYS A 146 8.39 17.09 -16.25
N GLY A 147 7.51 16.91 -15.26
CA GLY A 147 6.44 15.90 -15.27
C GLY A 147 6.91 14.46 -15.06
N ASP A 148 8.20 14.23 -14.80
CA ASP A 148 8.74 12.89 -14.58
C ASP A 148 8.32 12.35 -13.19
N THR A 149 8.06 11.05 -13.13
CA THR A 149 7.53 10.32 -11.96
C THR A 149 8.59 9.45 -11.27
N ASP A 150 9.85 9.52 -11.70
CA ASP A 150 10.96 8.79 -11.07
C ASP A 150 11.19 9.23 -9.62
N VAL A 151 10.55 8.50 -8.70
CA VAL A 151 10.56 8.75 -7.25
C VAL A 151 11.97 8.72 -6.66
N SER A 152 12.92 8.04 -7.30
CA SER A 152 14.30 7.99 -6.80
C SER A 152 15.03 9.34 -6.90
N ARG A 153 14.53 10.26 -7.73
CA ARG A 153 15.15 11.55 -8.03
C ARG A 153 14.36 12.75 -7.51
N LEU A 154 13.16 12.51 -6.99
CA LEU A 154 12.25 13.50 -6.43
C LEU A 154 12.64 13.83 -4.98
N SER A 155 13.59 14.74 -4.80
CA SER A 155 14.22 15.02 -3.49
C SER A 155 13.81 16.35 -2.85
N LEU A 156 13.18 17.26 -3.59
CA LEU A 156 12.83 18.60 -3.10
C LEU A 156 11.32 18.78 -3.02
N TYR A 157 10.83 19.25 -1.88
CA TYR A 157 9.40 19.47 -1.61
C TYR A 157 9.18 20.89 -1.09
N CYS A 158 8.21 21.60 -1.67
CA CYS A 158 7.76 22.89 -1.16
C CYS A 158 6.53 22.69 -0.26
N GLN A 159 6.59 23.17 0.98
CA GLN A 159 5.51 23.04 1.94
C GLN A 159 4.32 23.99 1.65
N ASP A 160 4.55 25.09 0.94
CA ASP A 160 3.50 26.08 0.65
C ASP A 160 2.61 25.70 -0.54
N CYS A 161 3.21 25.15 -1.60
CA CYS A 161 2.49 24.76 -2.81
C CYS A 161 2.34 23.24 -2.98
N GLU A 162 2.87 22.45 -2.04
CA GLU A 162 2.84 20.98 -2.01
C GLU A 162 3.44 20.32 -3.27
N ALA A 163 4.32 21.04 -3.97
CA ALA A 163 4.95 20.58 -5.19
C ALA A 163 6.29 19.88 -4.90
N ILE A 164 6.59 18.87 -5.70
CA ILE A 164 7.84 18.11 -5.65
C ILE A 164 8.66 18.37 -6.91
N TYR A 165 9.99 18.41 -6.77
CA TYR A 165 10.92 18.72 -7.83
C TYR A 165 12.15 17.81 -7.79
N HIS A 166 12.75 17.59 -8.95
CA HIS A 166 14.14 17.17 -9.01
C HIS A 166 15.05 18.34 -8.63
N GLU A 167 16.15 18.07 -7.92
CA GLU A 167 17.18 19.06 -7.63
C GLU A 167 17.66 19.77 -8.90
N THR A 168 17.93 19.00 -9.96
CA THR A 168 18.41 19.55 -11.25
C THR A 168 17.38 20.45 -11.94
N CYS A 169 16.09 20.11 -11.86
CA CYS A 169 15.03 20.88 -12.50
C CYS A 169 14.81 22.20 -11.77
N LEU A 170 14.75 22.17 -10.44
CA LEU A 170 14.58 23.38 -9.64
C LEU A 170 15.80 24.30 -9.77
N ARG A 171 17.01 23.74 -9.76
CA ARG A 171 18.26 24.50 -9.96
C ARG A 171 18.37 25.11 -11.36
N GLY A 172 17.84 24.43 -12.38
CA GLY A 172 17.73 24.96 -13.74
C GLY A 172 16.80 26.17 -13.78
N LEU A 173 15.59 26.03 -13.25
CA LEU A 173 14.61 27.10 -13.18
C LEU A 173 15.15 28.33 -12.42
N ALA A 174 15.80 28.10 -11.28
CA ALA A 174 16.44 29.13 -10.48
C ALA A 174 17.48 29.97 -11.25
N CYS A 175 18.29 29.33 -12.10
CA CYS A 175 19.26 30.02 -12.94
C CYS A 175 18.58 30.91 -14.00
N GLU A 176 17.45 30.47 -14.54
CA GLU A 176 16.68 31.19 -15.56
C GLU A 176 15.91 32.39 -14.99
N VAL A 177 15.32 32.24 -13.79
CA VAL A 177 14.56 33.32 -13.13
C VAL A 177 15.42 34.28 -12.30
N GLY A 178 16.72 33.98 -12.15
CA GLY A 178 17.71 34.91 -11.64
C GLY A 178 17.85 35.00 -10.12
N ASP A 179 17.30 34.06 -9.35
CA ASP A 179 17.39 34.07 -7.89
C ASP A 179 18.16 32.84 -7.40
N ARG A 180 19.33 33.04 -6.80
CA ARG A 180 20.31 31.96 -6.52
C ARG A 180 20.25 31.42 -5.08
N ASN A 181 19.46 32.03 -4.19
CA ASN A 181 19.64 31.86 -2.75
C ASN A 181 18.35 31.67 -1.91
N THR A 182 17.15 31.60 -2.49
CA THR A 182 15.89 31.65 -1.73
C THR A 182 15.26 30.30 -1.31
N TRP A 183 15.88 29.15 -1.62
CA TRP A 183 15.32 27.82 -1.35
C TRP A 183 15.88 27.10 -0.11
N GLN A 184 16.67 27.77 0.74
CA GLN A 184 17.26 27.19 1.96
C GLN A 184 16.69 27.74 3.27
N GLU A 185 15.64 28.57 3.23
CA GLU A 185 14.99 29.10 4.44
C GLU A 185 13.71 28.34 4.80
#